data_AF-A0A1S2VIL9-F1
#
_entry.id   AF-A0A1S2VIL9-F1
#
_cell.length_a   1.000
_cell.length_b   1.000
_cell.length_c   1.000
_cell.angle_alpha   90.00
_cell.angle_beta   90.00
_cell.angle_gamma   90.00
#
_symmetry.space_group_name_H-M   'P 1'
#
loop_
_entity.id
_entity.type
_entity.pdbx_description
1 polymer ?
#
loop_
_entity_poly.entity_id
_entity_poly.type
_entity_poly.pdbx_seq_one_letter_code
_entity_poly.pdbx_strand_id
1 'polypeptide(L)'
;MITFDLTTILALVLFVLGLRTHWWPRLLTLLLLSPALLYVLTVFGFDIRLQLSHWAGGLLQLAGFDVQVTGNVLIRGSGSGHPVAMSVDPACAGLHMTGVSVLAGAYWLMQYETRLRRRLNRVRIGLLAATIFGLTLVSNLLRILVLVLLGIGPDTWLHDLVGLVCIVGYTWLPAWWLISRAVRRFGREAHPGQTTQPGWAIALLILGIGIKWITGLPETVDRKQLEAVAGEWRSQGFTGATLPNQFMKLEKPGYLVYLKPVSNWWSAEHSPAVCWRGSGYVLQLIEESHWRGRPCYRAVLQKSDPGTQQPGGSALYTYWWFSNGREQTISQIAFRWKMLWGAPDYVLVNVTMDGSGRQIALNAPLSAAGE
;
A
#
# COMPACT_ATOMS: atom_id res chain seq x y z
N MET A 1 1.63 19.70 14.42
CA MET A 1 0.18 19.60 14.71
C MET A 1 -0.20 18.13 14.64
N ILE A 2 -0.68 17.56 15.74
CA ILE A 2 -1.20 16.18 15.74
C ILE A 2 -2.63 16.26 15.21
N THR A 3 -2.84 15.96 13.92
CA THR A 3 -4.17 15.82 13.36
C THR A 3 -4.74 14.46 13.79
N PHE A 4 -5.78 14.48 14.62
CA PHE A 4 -6.51 13.25 14.95
C PHE A 4 -7.47 12.95 13.79
N ASP A 5 -7.13 11.97 12.96
CA ASP A 5 -8.04 11.43 11.94
C ASP A 5 -9.27 10.77 12.60
N LEU A 6 -10.40 10.73 11.88
CA LEU A 6 -11.67 10.14 12.31
C LEU A 6 -11.51 8.69 12.78
N THR A 7 -10.59 7.95 12.16
CA THR A 7 -10.20 6.59 12.54
C THR A 7 -9.64 6.54 13.97
N THR A 8 -8.79 7.50 14.33
CA THR A 8 -8.20 7.64 15.66
C THR A 8 -9.26 7.98 16.71
N ILE A 9 -10.20 8.88 16.38
CA ILE A 9 -11.30 9.26 17.27
C ILE A 9 -12.25 8.07 17.50
N LEU A 10 -12.68 7.40 16.43
CA LEU A 10 -13.61 6.28 16.49
C LEU A 10 -13.05 5.13 17.33
N ALA A 11 -11.76 4.84 17.15
CA ALA A 11 -11.14 3.75 17.87
C ALA A 11 -10.76 4.12 19.31
N LEU A 12 -10.54 5.41 19.63
CA LEU A 12 -10.46 5.89 21.02
C LEU A 12 -11.83 5.76 21.72
N VAL A 13 -12.92 6.08 21.02
CA VAL A 13 -14.29 5.85 21.51
C VAL A 13 -14.55 4.35 21.74
N LEU A 14 -14.16 3.48 20.80
CA LEU A 14 -14.29 2.02 20.97
C LEU A 14 -13.40 1.48 22.09
N PHE A 15 -12.20 2.03 22.27
CA PHE A 15 -11.33 1.70 23.40
C PHE A 15 -11.99 2.07 24.72
N VAL A 16 -12.54 3.29 24.84
CA VAL A 16 -13.23 3.79 26.03
C VAL A 16 -14.52 3.01 26.33
N LEU A 17 -15.37 2.78 25.33
CA LEU A 17 -16.57 1.94 25.45
C LEU A 17 -16.19 0.48 25.77
N GLY A 18 -15.03 0.03 25.28
CA GLY A 18 -14.42 -1.25 25.58
C GLY A 18 -13.81 -1.37 26.97
N LEU A 19 -13.57 -0.28 27.71
CA LEU A 19 -13.03 -0.32 29.08
C LEU A 19 -13.91 -1.13 30.04
N ARG A 20 -15.20 -1.30 29.73
CA ARG A 20 -16.16 -2.12 30.51
C ARG A 20 -16.24 -3.60 30.09
N THR A 21 -15.65 -4.01 28.96
CA THR A 21 -15.80 -5.36 28.37
C THR A 21 -14.45 -5.96 27.92
N HIS A 22 -14.40 -7.25 27.58
CA HIS A 22 -13.16 -8.06 27.53
C HIS A 22 -12.05 -7.55 26.59
N TRP A 23 -10.82 -8.02 26.82
CA TRP A 23 -9.55 -7.47 26.30
C TRP A 23 -9.27 -7.68 24.80
N TRP A 24 -9.84 -8.68 24.12
CA TRP A 24 -9.48 -8.98 22.73
C TRP A 24 -10.04 -7.97 21.70
N PRO A 25 -11.32 -7.54 21.78
CA PRO A 25 -11.80 -6.39 21.01
C PRO A 25 -10.96 -5.12 21.24
N ARG A 26 -10.42 -4.93 22.45
CA ARG A 26 -9.49 -3.83 22.75
C ARG A 26 -8.17 -3.99 22.01
N LEU A 27 -7.60 -5.20 21.98
CA LEU A 27 -6.36 -5.50 21.26
C LEU A 27 -6.53 -5.33 19.75
N LEU A 28 -7.67 -5.77 19.21
CA LEU A 28 -8.01 -5.55 17.80
C LEU A 28 -8.18 -4.06 17.50
N THR A 29 -8.86 -3.30 18.37
CA THR A 29 -9.02 -1.84 18.23
C THR A 29 -7.66 -1.12 18.33
N LEU A 30 -6.79 -1.52 19.26
CA LEU A 30 -5.44 -0.97 19.41
C LEU A 30 -4.54 -1.33 18.22
N LEU A 31 -4.65 -2.54 17.67
CA LEU A 31 -3.93 -2.94 16.45
C LEU A 31 -4.41 -2.13 15.25
N LEU A 32 -5.72 -1.87 15.15
CA LEU A 32 -6.29 -1.07 14.08
C LEU A 32 -5.94 0.43 14.19
N LEU A 33 -5.79 0.92 15.41
CA LEU A 33 -5.21 2.24 15.74
C LEU A 33 -3.70 2.30 15.58
N SER A 34 -3.04 1.14 15.51
CA SER A 34 -1.60 1.11 15.59
C SER A 34 -0.99 1.60 14.28
N PRO A 35 0.16 2.28 14.36
CA PRO A 35 1.02 2.52 13.20
C PRO A 35 1.31 1.25 12.38
N ALA A 36 1.18 0.05 12.96
CA ALA A 36 1.42 -1.21 12.27
C ALA A 36 0.38 -1.50 11.17
N LEU A 37 -0.92 -1.21 11.39
CA LEU A 37 -1.91 -1.40 10.32
C LEU A 37 -1.67 -0.40 9.18
N LEU A 38 -1.46 0.87 9.52
CA LEU A 38 -1.14 1.90 8.53
C LEU A 38 0.14 1.56 7.76
N TYR A 39 1.15 1.01 8.44
CA TYR A 39 2.37 0.51 7.84
C TYR A 39 2.07 -0.61 6.83
N VAL A 40 1.34 -1.65 7.24
CA VAL A 40 0.96 -2.78 6.37
C VAL A 40 0.20 -2.28 5.15
N LEU A 41 -0.80 -1.42 5.35
CA LEU A 41 -1.58 -0.84 4.26
C LEU A 41 -0.71 0.05 3.35
N THR A 42 0.21 0.85 3.89
CA THR A 42 1.08 1.71 3.07
C THR A 42 2.08 0.91 2.25
N VAL A 43 2.69 -0.11 2.86
CA VAL A 43 3.72 -0.95 2.21
C VAL A 43 3.10 -1.87 1.16
N PHE A 44 2.05 -2.62 1.52
CA PHE A 44 1.46 -3.64 0.65
C PHE A 44 0.29 -3.11 -0.20
N GLY A 45 -0.28 -1.96 0.15
CA GLY A 45 -1.45 -1.42 -0.55
C GLY A 45 -1.17 -1.03 -2.00
N PHE A 46 0.08 -0.79 -2.40
CA PHE A 46 0.41 -0.59 -3.82
C PHE A 46 0.33 -1.89 -4.62
N ASP A 47 1.00 -2.95 -4.17
CA ASP A 47 1.00 -4.25 -4.85
C ASP A 47 -0.43 -4.83 -4.94
N ILE A 48 -1.21 -4.70 -3.85
CA ILE A 48 -2.63 -5.09 -3.84
C ILE A 48 -3.42 -4.32 -4.92
N ARG A 49 -3.15 -3.02 -5.11
CA ARG A 49 -3.84 -2.21 -6.14
C ARG A 49 -3.51 -2.65 -7.56
N LEU A 50 -2.25 -2.96 -7.85
CA LEU A 50 -1.86 -3.49 -9.16
C LEU A 50 -2.58 -4.81 -9.43
N GLN A 51 -2.58 -5.71 -8.44
CA GLN A 51 -3.26 -6.99 -8.56
C GLN A 51 -4.77 -6.85 -8.78
N LEU A 52 -5.43 -5.96 -8.04
CA LEU A 52 -6.85 -5.67 -8.22
C LEU A 52 -7.15 -5.09 -9.62
N SER A 53 -6.24 -4.26 -10.15
CA SER A 53 -6.37 -3.69 -11.50
C SER A 53 -6.28 -4.78 -12.57
N HIS A 54 -5.33 -5.72 -12.42
CA HIS A 54 -5.22 -6.87 -13.31
C HIS A 54 -6.45 -7.77 -13.26
N TRP A 55 -6.97 -8.07 -12.06
CA TRP A 55 -8.21 -8.83 -11.91
C TRP A 55 -9.41 -8.10 -12.51
N ALA A 56 -9.54 -6.79 -12.30
CA ALA A 56 -10.63 -5.99 -12.87
C ALA A 56 -10.58 -6.03 -14.40
N GLY A 57 -9.41 -5.80 -14.99
CA GLY A 57 -9.24 -5.84 -16.44
C GLY A 57 -9.53 -7.23 -17.03
N GLY A 58 -9.05 -8.30 -16.39
CA GLY A 58 -9.35 -9.67 -16.82
C GLY A 58 -10.85 -10.00 -16.77
N LEU A 59 -11.56 -9.54 -15.74
CA LEU A 59 -13.02 -9.70 -15.64
C LEU A 59 -13.77 -8.88 -16.71
N LEU A 60 -13.31 -7.67 -17.03
CA LEU A 60 -13.90 -6.83 -18.08
C LEU A 60 -13.66 -7.44 -19.47
N GLN A 61 -12.46 -7.95 -19.74
CA GLN A 61 -12.14 -8.68 -20.97
C GLN A 61 -13.01 -9.93 -21.12
N LEU A 62 -13.18 -10.70 -20.03
CA LEU A 62 -14.05 -11.88 -20.02
C LEU A 62 -15.51 -11.51 -20.31
N ALA A 63 -15.95 -10.33 -19.88
CA ALA A 63 -17.28 -9.79 -20.16
C ALA A 63 -17.41 -9.19 -21.59
N GLY A 64 -16.37 -9.27 -22.42
CA GLY A 64 -16.39 -8.83 -23.82
C GLY A 64 -16.08 -7.35 -24.03
N PHE A 65 -15.55 -6.65 -23.02
CA PHE A 65 -15.11 -5.26 -23.18
C PHE A 65 -13.66 -5.20 -23.69
N ASP A 66 -13.41 -4.32 -24.66
CA ASP A 66 -12.06 -3.99 -25.12
C ASP A 66 -11.35 -3.11 -24.08
N VAL A 67 -10.71 -3.75 -23.10
CA VAL A 67 -9.99 -3.09 -22.02
C VAL A 67 -8.54 -3.55 -22.04
N GLN A 68 -7.62 -2.62 -22.18
CA GLN A 68 -6.19 -2.85 -21.99
C GLN A 68 -5.79 -2.48 -20.57
N VAL A 69 -5.04 -3.36 -19.91
CA VAL A 69 -4.50 -3.12 -18.57
C VAL A 69 -3.03 -2.76 -18.70
N THR A 70 -2.67 -1.55 -18.28
CA THR A 70 -1.29 -1.09 -18.25
C THR A 70 -0.95 -0.69 -16.82
N GLY A 71 -0.52 -1.70 -16.05
CA GLY A 71 -0.26 -1.60 -14.62
C GLY A 71 -1.47 -1.09 -13.82
N ASN A 72 -1.41 0.15 -13.30
CA ASN A 72 -2.51 0.73 -12.54
C ASN A 72 -3.56 1.47 -13.38
N VAL A 73 -3.45 1.48 -14.71
CA VAL A 73 -4.38 2.17 -15.61
C VAL A 73 -5.17 1.16 -16.45
N LEU A 74 -6.49 1.33 -16.47
CA LEU A 74 -7.43 0.58 -17.30
C LEU A 74 -7.83 1.48 -18.47
N ILE A 75 -7.47 1.10 -19.68
CA ILE A 75 -7.79 1.84 -20.91
C ILE A 75 -8.90 1.09 -21.62
N ARG A 76 -10.10 1.69 -21.65
CA ARG A 76 -11.22 1.14 -22.41
C ARG A 76 -11.23 1.71 -23.83
N GLY A 77 -11.11 0.84 -24.81
CA GLY A 77 -11.39 1.13 -26.22
C GLY A 77 -12.90 1.34 -26.38
N SER A 78 -13.31 2.53 -26.81
CA SER A 78 -14.68 2.76 -27.26
C SER A 78 -14.66 2.70 -28.77
N GLY A 79 -15.44 1.79 -29.37
CA GLY A 79 -15.50 1.58 -30.82
C GLY A 79 -15.92 2.79 -31.66
N SER A 80 -16.19 3.95 -31.05
CA SER A 80 -16.54 5.20 -31.75
C SER A 80 -16.15 6.48 -30.99
N GLY A 81 -15.17 6.47 -30.08
CA GLY A 81 -14.78 7.66 -29.30
C GLY A 81 -13.40 7.62 -28.66
N HIS A 82 -13.00 8.72 -28.02
CA HIS A 82 -11.71 8.81 -27.31
C HIS A 82 -11.58 7.70 -26.23
N PRO A 83 -10.42 7.04 -26.12
CA PRO A 83 -10.20 6.01 -25.13
C PRO A 83 -10.32 6.60 -23.72
N VAL A 84 -11.10 5.94 -22.86
CA VAL A 84 -11.25 6.37 -21.47
C VAL A 84 -10.21 5.64 -20.65
N ALA A 85 -9.15 6.35 -20.27
CA ALA A 85 -8.13 5.86 -19.35
C ALA A 85 -8.57 6.16 -17.91
N MET A 86 -8.66 5.12 -17.08
CA MET A 86 -8.96 5.24 -15.65
C MET A 86 -7.79 4.68 -14.83
N SER A 87 -7.14 5.54 -14.05
CA SER A 87 -6.15 5.14 -13.06
C SER A 87 -6.85 4.60 -11.82
N VAL A 88 -6.46 3.41 -11.38
CA VAL A 88 -6.82 2.83 -10.09
C VAL A 88 -5.93 3.49 -9.02
N ASP A 89 -6.25 4.75 -8.73
CA ASP A 89 -5.51 5.58 -7.78
C ASP A 89 -5.79 5.18 -6.32
N PRO A 90 -4.98 5.65 -5.34
CA PRO A 90 -5.22 5.37 -3.91
C PRO A 90 -6.65 5.69 -3.45
N ALA A 91 -7.28 6.71 -4.06
CA ALA A 91 -8.68 7.07 -3.82
C ALA A 91 -9.66 5.93 -4.16
N CYS A 92 -9.36 5.16 -5.21
CA CYS A 92 -10.17 4.01 -5.67
C CYS A 92 -10.02 2.78 -4.78
N ALA A 93 -8.86 2.64 -4.11
CA ALA A 93 -8.52 1.42 -3.38
C ALA A 93 -9.17 1.28 -2.00
N GLY A 94 -9.92 2.30 -1.55
CA GLY A 94 -10.67 2.23 -0.29
C GLY A 94 -9.79 1.84 0.91
N LEU A 95 -8.48 2.10 0.85
CA LEU A 95 -7.55 1.53 1.82
C LEU A 95 -7.73 2.14 3.22
N HIS A 96 -8.08 3.44 3.26
CA HIS A 96 -8.59 4.10 4.47
C HIS A 96 -9.89 3.44 4.96
N MET A 97 -10.73 2.96 4.05
CA MET A 97 -11.98 2.28 4.36
C MET A 97 -11.80 0.81 4.77
N THR A 98 -10.67 0.18 4.44
CA THR A 98 -10.28 -1.13 4.99
C THR A 98 -10.14 -1.04 6.51
N GLY A 99 -9.43 -0.02 7.00
CA GLY A 99 -9.32 0.23 8.45
C GLY A 99 -10.70 0.40 9.11
N VAL A 100 -11.56 1.23 8.52
CA VAL A 100 -12.93 1.46 9.00
C VAL A 100 -13.77 0.18 8.97
N SER A 101 -13.65 -0.65 7.93
CA SER A 101 -14.42 -1.90 7.81
C SER A 101 -14.03 -2.94 8.85
N VAL A 102 -12.73 -3.08 9.14
CA VAL A 102 -12.28 -3.99 10.19
C VAL A 102 -12.67 -3.45 11.57
N LEU A 103 -12.65 -2.12 11.79
CA LEU A 103 -13.16 -1.49 13.02
C LEU A 103 -14.67 -1.73 13.20
N ALA A 104 -15.47 -1.56 12.14
CA ALA A 104 -16.91 -1.84 12.17
C ALA A 104 -17.18 -3.32 12.50
N GLY A 105 -16.42 -4.24 11.90
CA GLY A 105 -16.46 -5.67 12.21
C GLY A 105 -16.13 -5.96 13.68
N ALA A 106 -15.08 -5.33 14.23
CA ALA A 106 -14.71 -5.44 15.63
C ALA A 106 -15.83 -4.94 16.56
N TYR A 107 -16.43 -3.80 16.23
CA TYR A 107 -17.55 -3.22 16.97
C TYR A 107 -18.76 -4.16 16.99
N TRP A 108 -19.19 -4.69 15.83
CA TRP A 108 -20.32 -5.62 15.80
C TRP A 108 -20.04 -6.90 16.56
N LEU A 109 -18.83 -7.45 16.44
CA LEU A 109 -18.44 -8.65 17.20
C LEU A 109 -18.60 -8.41 18.70
N MET A 110 -18.04 -7.31 19.20
CA MET A 110 -18.13 -6.90 20.59
C MET A 110 -19.58 -6.69 21.04
N GLN A 111 -20.40 -6.03 20.20
CA GLN A 111 -21.80 -5.77 20.47
C GLN A 111 -22.61 -7.08 20.57
N TYR A 112 -22.40 -8.03 19.65
CA TYR A 112 -23.10 -9.31 19.65
C TYR A 112 -22.66 -10.23 20.78
N GLU A 113 -21.36 -10.29 21.10
CA GLU A 113 -20.87 -11.08 22.24
C GLU A 113 -21.46 -10.56 23.56
N THR A 114 -21.54 -9.23 23.72
CA THR A 114 -22.11 -8.60 24.91
C THR A 114 -23.62 -8.83 25.01
N ARG A 115 -24.36 -8.65 23.90
CA ARG A 115 -25.82 -8.85 23.87
C ARG A 115 -26.23 -10.29 24.10
N LEU A 116 -25.49 -11.26 23.53
CA LEU A 116 -25.83 -12.69 23.60
C LEU A 116 -25.16 -13.42 24.77
N ARG A 117 -24.29 -12.75 25.55
CA ARG A 117 -23.45 -13.36 26.60
C ARG A 117 -22.70 -14.61 26.12
N ARG A 118 -22.30 -14.62 24.85
CA ARG A 118 -21.60 -15.72 24.19
C ARG A 118 -20.26 -15.25 23.65
N ARG A 119 -19.29 -16.14 23.53
CA ARG A 119 -17.93 -15.85 23.07
C ARG A 119 -17.46 -16.79 21.99
N LEU A 120 -16.80 -16.23 20.98
CA LEU A 120 -16.09 -17.01 19.98
C LEU A 120 -14.69 -17.40 20.47
N ASN A 121 -14.17 -18.53 19.98
CA ASN A 121 -12.77 -18.86 20.22
C ASN A 121 -11.84 -18.00 19.35
N ARG A 122 -10.56 -17.94 19.71
CA ARG A 122 -9.56 -17.11 19.04
C ARG A 122 -9.40 -17.42 17.55
N VAL A 123 -9.41 -18.71 17.19
CA VAL A 123 -9.29 -19.17 15.80
C VAL A 123 -10.45 -18.65 14.94
N ARG A 124 -11.68 -18.72 15.44
CA ARG A 124 -12.88 -18.24 14.75
C ARG A 124 -12.88 -16.73 14.60
N ILE A 125 -12.38 -15.99 15.59
CA ILE A 125 -12.23 -14.53 15.47
C ILE A 125 -11.19 -14.21 14.38
N GLY A 126 -10.06 -14.92 14.35
CA GLY A 126 -9.06 -14.78 13.29
C GLY A 126 -9.63 -15.07 11.90
N LEU A 127 -10.37 -16.17 11.75
CA LEU A 127 -11.05 -16.52 10.49
C LEU A 127 -12.08 -15.47 10.08
N LEU A 128 -12.85 -14.93 11.04
CA LEU A 128 -13.83 -13.89 10.78
C LEU A 128 -13.15 -12.59 10.32
N ALA A 129 -12.06 -12.19 10.97
CA ALA A 129 -11.26 -11.03 10.58
C ALA A 129 -10.67 -11.20 9.17
N ALA A 130 -10.09 -12.37 8.87
CA ALA A 130 -9.59 -12.70 7.54
C ALA A 130 -10.71 -12.68 6.48
N THR A 131 -11.90 -13.17 6.82
CA THR A 131 -13.08 -13.13 5.94
C THR A 131 -13.52 -11.69 5.66
N ILE A 132 -13.58 -10.82 6.68
CA ILE A 132 -13.95 -9.41 6.52
C ILE A 132 -12.93 -8.67 5.66
N PHE A 133 -11.64 -8.95 5.86
CA PHE A 133 -10.59 -8.43 4.99
C PHE A 133 -10.78 -8.87 3.53
N GLY A 134 -11.05 -10.16 3.30
CA GLY A 134 -11.37 -10.69 1.97
C GLY A 134 -12.59 -10.03 1.34
N LEU A 135 -13.69 -9.84 2.09
CA LEU A 135 -14.88 -9.11 1.64
C LEU A 135 -14.54 -7.67 1.24
N THR A 136 -13.65 -7.01 1.98
CA THR A 136 -13.19 -5.66 1.65
C THR A 136 -12.43 -5.64 0.32
N LEU A 137 -11.55 -6.62 0.07
CA LEU A 137 -10.86 -6.75 -1.21
C LEU A 137 -11.83 -6.96 -2.38
N VAL A 138 -12.82 -7.84 -2.21
CA VAL A 138 -13.87 -8.10 -3.21
C VAL A 138 -14.71 -6.84 -3.44
N SER A 139 -15.10 -6.13 -2.39
CA SER A 139 -15.83 -4.86 -2.50
C SER A 139 -15.04 -3.82 -3.28
N ASN A 140 -13.73 -3.73 -3.06
CA ASN A 140 -12.85 -2.82 -3.80
C ASN A 140 -12.74 -3.24 -5.28
N LEU A 141 -12.65 -4.54 -5.57
CA LEU A 141 -12.65 -5.05 -6.94
C LEU A 141 -13.96 -4.68 -7.67
N LEU A 142 -15.11 -4.94 -7.05
CA LEU A 142 -16.42 -4.59 -7.60
C LEU A 142 -16.58 -3.08 -7.80
N ARG A 143 -16.08 -2.26 -6.87
CA ARG A 143 -16.03 -0.81 -7.02
C ARG A 143 -15.26 -0.41 -8.29
N ILE A 144 -14.06 -0.94 -8.50
CA ILE A 144 -13.26 -0.65 -9.71
C ILE A 144 -14.04 -1.04 -10.97
N LEU A 145 -14.67 -2.22 -10.99
CA LEU A 145 -15.49 -2.65 -12.13
C LEU A 145 -16.63 -1.68 -12.41
N VAL A 146 -17.39 -1.27 -11.40
CA VAL A 146 -18.52 -0.32 -11.56
C VAL A 146 -18.03 1.03 -12.06
N LEU A 147 -16.96 1.57 -11.47
CA LEU A 147 -16.39 2.85 -11.89
C LEU A 147 -15.94 2.81 -13.35
N VAL A 148 -15.28 1.72 -13.77
CA VAL A 148 -14.80 1.55 -15.15
C VAL A 148 -15.93 1.35 -16.15
N LEU A 149 -16.95 0.58 -15.78
CA LEU A 149 -18.12 0.34 -16.63
C LEU A 149 -18.92 1.64 -16.85
N LEU A 150 -19.06 2.45 -15.80
CA LEU A 150 -19.82 3.70 -15.83
C LEU A 150 -19.00 4.93 -16.22
N GLY A 151 -17.68 4.80 -16.41
CA GLY A 151 -16.81 5.93 -16.76
C GLY A 151 -16.70 7.00 -15.68
N ILE A 152 -16.79 6.61 -14.41
CA ILE A 152 -16.84 7.54 -13.27
C ILE A 152 -15.42 7.83 -12.78
N GLY A 153 -14.93 9.03 -13.10
CA GLY A 153 -13.62 9.53 -12.65
C GLY A 153 -13.56 9.85 -11.14
N PRO A 154 -12.35 9.94 -10.56
CA PRO A 154 -12.13 10.15 -9.13
C PRO A 154 -12.62 11.51 -8.60
N ASP A 155 -12.73 12.53 -9.45
CA ASP A 155 -13.09 13.91 -9.05
C ASP A 155 -14.61 14.15 -8.96
N THR A 156 -15.42 13.10 -9.09
CA THR A 156 -16.89 13.21 -9.08
C THR A 156 -17.46 12.75 -7.74
N TRP A 157 -18.46 13.44 -7.20
CA TRP A 157 -19.17 12.99 -5.98
C TRP A 157 -19.77 11.58 -6.12
N LEU A 158 -20.11 11.18 -7.35
CA LEU A 158 -20.62 9.85 -7.68
C LEU A 158 -19.58 8.76 -7.41
N HIS A 159 -18.29 9.06 -7.57
CA HIS A 159 -17.20 8.16 -7.25
C HIS A 159 -17.22 7.72 -5.79
N ASP A 160 -17.41 8.69 -4.89
CA ASP A 160 -17.47 8.45 -3.45
C ASP A 160 -18.75 7.72 -3.06
N LEU A 161 -19.89 8.08 -3.66
CA LEU A 161 -21.16 7.41 -3.43
C LEU A 161 -21.09 5.93 -3.84
N VAL A 162 -20.56 5.62 -5.03
CA VAL A 162 -20.38 4.23 -5.48
C VAL A 162 -19.47 3.47 -4.51
N GLY A 163 -18.39 4.10 -4.03
CA GLY A 163 -17.53 3.52 -3.01
C GLY A 163 -18.29 3.18 -1.72
N LEU A 164 -19.11 4.10 -1.21
CA LEU A 164 -19.93 3.91 -0.02
C LEU A 164 -20.99 2.81 -0.20
N VAL A 165 -21.65 2.78 -1.35
CA VAL A 165 -22.65 1.74 -1.65
C VAL A 165 -21.96 0.36 -1.72
N CYS A 166 -20.80 0.26 -2.37
CA CYS A 166 -20.07 -0.99 -2.47
C CYS A 166 -19.64 -1.50 -1.09
N ILE A 167 -19.07 -0.65 -0.23
CA ILE A 167 -18.61 -1.09 1.09
C ILE A 167 -19.77 -1.51 1.98
N VAL A 168 -20.89 -0.77 1.97
CA VAL A 168 -22.08 -1.11 2.75
C VAL A 168 -22.66 -2.44 2.28
N GLY A 169 -22.86 -2.58 0.97
CA GLY A 169 -23.49 -3.75 0.36
C GLY A 169 -22.64 -5.01 0.38
N TYR A 170 -21.35 -4.90 0.06
CA TYR A 170 -20.47 -6.06 -0.15
C TYR A 170 -19.55 -6.36 1.03
N THR A 171 -19.34 -5.43 1.96
CA THR A 171 -18.48 -5.66 3.13
C THR A 171 -19.27 -5.64 4.43
N TRP A 172 -19.94 -4.53 4.74
CA TRP A 172 -20.54 -4.30 6.06
C TRP A 172 -21.77 -5.15 6.33
N LEU A 173 -22.73 -5.19 5.41
CA LEU A 173 -23.94 -5.99 5.57
C LEU A 173 -23.62 -7.50 5.64
N PRO A 174 -22.75 -8.06 4.77
CA PRO A 174 -22.31 -9.45 4.90
C PRO A 174 -21.52 -9.70 6.19
N ALA A 175 -20.61 -8.81 6.59
CA ALA A 175 -19.85 -8.94 7.84
C ALA A 175 -20.77 -8.95 9.06
N TRP A 176 -21.72 -8.02 9.14
CA TRP A 176 -22.73 -7.98 10.20
C TRP A 176 -23.52 -9.29 10.28
N TRP A 177 -23.99 -9.79 9.13
CA TRP A 177 -24.72 -11.06 9.06
C TRP A 177 -23.85 -12.24 9.51
N LEU A 178 -22.61 -12.35 9.01
CA LEU A 178 -21.66 -13.40 9.37
C LEU A 178 -21.32 -13.40 10.85
N ILE A 179 -21.00 -12.23 11.41
CA ILE A 179 -20.71 -12.05 12.84
C ILE A 179 -21.91 -12.50 13.68
N SER A 180 -23.10 -12.00 13.34
CA SER A 180 -24.32 -12.33 14.09
C SER A 180 -24.60 -13.84 14.08
N ARG A 181 -24.44 -14.50 12.93
CA ARG A 181 -24.63 -15.94 12.77
C ARG A 181 -23.55 -16.73 13.49
N ALA A 182 -22.29 -16.29 13.40
CA ALA A 182 -21.16 -16.92 14.06
C ALA A 182 -21.32 -16.90 15.58
N VAL A 183 -21.58 -15.73 16.18
CA VAL A 183 -21.74 -15.62 17.65
C VAL A 183 -22.95 -16.43 18.12
N ARG A 184 -24.08 -16.43 17.39
CA ARG A 184 -25.26 -17.23 17.75
C ARG A 184 -24.99 -18.74 17.68
N ARG A 185 -24.38 -19.24 16.60
CA ARG A 185 -24.21 -20.68 16.37
C ARG A 185 -23.02 -21.28 17.12
N PHE A 186 -21.93 -20.52 17.22
CA PHE A 186 -20.62 -21.00 17.64
C PHE A 186 -20.13 -20.37 18.94
N GLY A 187 -20.87 -19.39 19.47
CA GLY A 187 -20.53 -18.73 20.71
C GLY A 187 -20.80 -19.63 21.91
N ARG A 188 -19.81 -19.76 22.79
CA ARG A 188 -19.93 -20.47 24.08
C ARG A 188 -20.36 -19.50 25.17
N GLU A 189 -21.11 -19.96 26.15
CA GLU A 189 -21.54 -19.10 27.26
C GLU A 189 -20.34 -18.47 27.97
N ALA A 190 -20.43 -17.17 28.18
CA ALA A 190 -19.43 -16.42 28.91
C ALA A 190 -19.55 -16.75 30.40
N HIS A 191 -18.66 -17.57 30.95
CA HIS A 191 -18.61 -17.74 32.41
C HIS A 191 -18.29 -16.38 33.08
N PRO A 192 -19.19 -15.86 33.93
CA PRO A 192 -18.94 -14.64 34.67
C PRO A 192 -17.90 -14.97 35.77
N GLY A 193 -16.68 -14.45 35.64
CA GLY A 193 -15.69 -14.64 36.72
C GLY A 193 -14.22 -14.50 36.36
N GLN A 194 -13.83 -14.57 35.08
CA GLN A 194 -12.44 -14.29 34.71
C GLN A 194 -12.25 -12.79 34.54
N THR A 195 -12.07 -12.10 35.66
CA THR A 195 -11.47 -10.77 35.69
C THR A 195 -10.07 -10.90 35.10
N THR A 196 -9.82 -10.19 34.01
CA THR A 196 -8.49 -10.17 33.39
C THR A 196 -7.52 -9.48 34.34
N GLN A 197 -6.47 -10.20 34.75
CA GLN A 197 -5.39 -9.61 35.52
C GLN A 197 -4.78 -8.42 34.74
N PRO A 198 -4.54 -7.27 35.40
CA PRO A 198 -4.04 -6.05 34.77
C PRO A 198 -2.65 -6.21 34.12
N GLY A 199 -1.92 -7.30 34.42
CA GLY A 199 -0.58 -7.56 33.90
C GLY A 199 -0.48 -7.62 32.36
N TRP A 200 -1.52 -8.06 31.65
CA TRP A 200 -1.49 -8.09 30.18
C TRP A 200 -1.62 -6.72 29.53
N ALA A 201 -2.35 -5.79 30.15
CA ALA A 201 -2.41 -4.42 29.67
C ALA A 201 -1.04 -3.74 29.80
N ILE A 202 -0.34 -4.00 30.91
CA ILE A 202 1.03 -3.57 31.14
C ILE A 202 1.97 -4.21 30.12
N ALA A 203 1.85 -5.52 29.86
CA ALA A 203 2.65 -6.22 28.86
C ALA A 203 2.47 -5.65 27.44
N LEU A 204 1.24 -5.32 27.04
CA LEU A 204 0.97 -4.70 25.74
C LEU A 204 1.51 -3.26 25.66
N LEU A 205 1.46 -2.52 26.77
CA LEU A 205 2.03 -1.18 26.85
C LEU A 205 3.57 -1.23 26.78
N ILE A 206 4.20 -2.17 27.48
CA ILE A 206 5.64 -2.44 27.37
C ILE A 206 6.01 -2.87 25.95
N LEU A 207 5.21 -3.75 25.31
CA LEU A 207 5.42 -4.15 23.93
C LEU A 207 5.30 -2.96 22.97
N GLY A 208 4.29 -2.11 23.13
CA GLY A 208 4.12 -0.91 22.32
C GLY A 208 5.27 0.08 22.48
N ILE A 209 5.74 0.30 23.71
CA ILE A 209 6.92 1.12 23.99
C ILE A 209 8.18 0.47 23.41
N GLY A 210 8.35 -0.85 23.54
CA GLY A 210 9.47 -1.60 23.00
C GLY A 210 9.53 -1.52 21.47
N ILE A 211 8.40 -1.71 20.78
CA ILE A 211 8.31 -1.51 19.33
C ILE A 211 8.69 -0.07 18.98
N LYS A 212 8.10 0.93 19.65
CA LYS A 212 8.41 2.35 19.40
C LYS A 212 9.89 2.66 19.61
N TRP A 213 10.50 2.07 20.64
CA TRP A 213 11.91 2.25 20.96
C TRP A 213 12.80 1.60 19.90
N ILE A 214 12.50 0.35 19.49
CA ILE A 214 13.20 -0.37 18.41
C ILE A 214 13.09 0.40 17.09
N THR A 215 11.89 0.89 16.74
CA THR A 215 11.69 1.69 15.52
C THR A 215 12.31 3.08 15.60
N GLY A 216 12.65 3.55 16.80
CA GLY A 216 13.33 4.83 17.03
C GLY A 216 14.85 4.69 17.16
N LEU A 217 15.40 3.47 17.09
CA LEU A 217 16.84 3.28 17.04
C LEU A 217 17.38 3.92 15.74
N PRO A 218 18.53 4.62 15.81
CA PRO A 218 19.10 5.26 14.64
C PRO A 218 19.38 4.21 13.56
N GLU A 219 18.83 4.44 12.37
CA GLU A 219 19.01 3.54 11.25
C GLU A 219 20.47 3.53 10.80
N THR A 220 21.15 2.39 10.98
CA THR A 220 22.47 2.17 10.41
C THR A 220 22.31 1.78 8.96
N VAL A 221 22.35 2.76 8.07
CA VAL A 221 22.44 2.51 6.62
C VAL A 221 23.78 1.84 6.32
N ASP A 222 23.76 0.66 5.69
CA ASP A 222 24.97 0.08 5.13
C ASP A 222 25.45 0.90 3.92
N ARG A 223 26.38 1.82 4.20
CA ARG A 223 27.02 2.65 3.18
C ARG A 223 27.78 1.83 2.15
N LYS A 224 28.29 0.64 2.49
CA LYS A 224 29.04 -0.18 1.53
C LYS A 224 28.15 -0.61 0.38
N GLN A 225 26.93 -0.98 0.69
CA GLN A 225 25.96 -1.44 -0.29
C GLN A 225 25.45 -0.30 -1.18
N LEU A 226 25.22 0.87 -0.57
CA LEU A 226 24.86 2.09 -1.29
C LEU A 226 26.00 2.54 -2.24
N GLU A 227 27.25 2.49 -1.78
CA GLU A 227 28.42 2.80 -2.61
C GLU A 227 28.68 1.75 -3.70
N ALA A 228 28.41 0.47 -3.45
CA ALA A 228 28.52 -0.58 -4.46
C ALA A 228 27.56 -0.31 -5.63
N VAL A 229 26.29 0.02 -5.35
CA VAL A 229 25.31 0.39 -6.37
C VAL A 229 25.72 1.70 -7.06
N ALA A 230 26.18 2.71 -6.30
CA ALA A 230 26.64 3.98 -6.88
C ALA A 230 27.86 3.81 -7.78
N GLY A 231 28.77 2.89 -7.45
CA GLY A 231 29.96 2.57 -8.25
C GLY A 231 29.60 2.11 -9.66
N GLU A 232 28.55 1.30 -9.81
CA GLU A 232 28.02 0.86 -11.11
C GLU A 232 27.51 2.03 -11.96
N TRP A 233 26.93 3.05 -11.34
CA TRP A 233 26.46 4.25 -12.04
C TRP A 233 27.62 5.20 -12.37
N ARG A 234 28.57 5.38 -11.46
CA ARG A 234 29.74 6.23 -11.68
C ARG A 234 30.62 5.70 -12.81
N SER A 235 30.76 4.38 -12.96
CA SER A 235 31.48 3.78 -14.10
C SER A 235 30.82 4.08 -15.45
N GLN A 236 29.54 4.47 -15.47
CA GLN A 236 28.79 4.88 -16.67
C GLN A 236 28.85 6.40 -16.93
N GLY A 237 29.71 7.12 -16.20
CA GLY A 237 29.93 8.56 -16.35
C GLY A 237 28.92 9.43 -15.61
N PHE A 238 28.21 8.89 -14.61
CA PHE A 238 27.41 9.70 -13.70
C PHE A 238 28.31 10.34 -12.64
N THR A 239 28.08 11.62 -12.36
CA THR A 239 28.71 12.34 -11.24
C THR A 239 27.67 12.56 -10.15
N GLY A 240 28.06 12.67 -8.89
CA GLY A 240 27.04 12.81 -7.86
C GLY A 240 27.55 13.14 -6.47
N ALA A 241 26.60 13.45 -5.60
CA ALA A 241 26.84 13.88 -4.24
C ALA A 241 25.89 13.14 -3.28
N THR A 242 26.36 12.98 -2.04
CA THR A 242 25.55 12.47 -0.94
C THR A 242 24.73 13.61 -0.35
N LEU A 243 23.41 13.43 -0.32
CA LEU A 243 22.44 14.36 0.25
C LEU A 243 22.24 14.11 1.75
N PRO A 244 21.57 15.03 2.47
CA PRO A 244 21.06 14.77 3.81
C PRO A 244 20.23 13.47 3.83
N ASN A 245 20.29 12.72 4.94
CA ASN A 245 19.69 11.39 5.11
C ASN A 245 20.34 10.25 4.31
N GLN A 246 21.60 10.44 3.89
CA GLN A 246 22.41 9.40 3.24
C GLN A 246 21.86 8.95 1.87
N PHE A 247 21.04 9.77 1.23
CA PHE A 247 20.65 9.53 -0.16
C PHE A 247 21.81 9.91 -1.07
N MET A 248 21.99 9.21 -2.18
CA MET A 248 22.90 9.68 -3.23
C MET A 248 22.12 10.18 -4.43
N LYS A 249 22.50 11.36 -4.90
CA LYS A 249 22.02 11.94 -6.15
C LYS A 249 23.14 11.85 -7.17
N LEU A 250 22.89 11.13 -8.26
CA LEU A 250 23.81 10.98 -9.38
C LEU A 250 23.16 11.59 -10.63
N GLU A 251 23.93 12.32 -11.42
CA GLU A 251 23.46 13.09 -12.56
C GLU A 251 24.37 12.91 -13.77
N LYS A 252 23.74 12.98 -14.93
CA LYS A 252 24.36 13.04 -16.26
C LYS A 252 23.42 13.87 -17.14
N PRO A 253 23.88 14.55 -18.21
CA PRO A 253 22.96 15.27 -19.10
C PRO A 253 21.78 14.38 -19.54
N GLY A 254 20.55 14.81 -19.26
CA GLY A 254 19.31 14.07 -19.55
C GLY A 254 18.89 12.99 -18.52
N TYR A 255 19.70 12.72 -17.49
CA TYR A 255 19.45 11.66 -16.51
C TYR A 255 19.69 12.13 -15.06
N LEU A 256 18.76 11.75 -14.19
CA LEU A 256 18.82 11.95 -12.76
C LEU A 256 18.58 10.62 -12.06
N VAL A 257 19.55 10.15 -11.28
CA VAL A 257 19.45 8.92 -10.50
C VAL A 257 19.47 9.24 -9.02
N TYR A 258 18.45 8.79 -8.30
CA TYR A 258 18.43 8.78 -6.84
C TYR A 258 18.63 7.36 -6.33
N LEU A 259 19.60 7.22 -5.43
CA LEU A 259 19.84 6.01 -4.67
C LEU A 259 19.41 6.27 -3.22
N LYS A 260 18.36 5.58 -2.80
CA LYS A 260 17.83 5.68 -1.43
C LYS A 260 18.07 4.35 -0.71
N PRO A 261 18.92 4.31 0.32
CA PRO A 261 19.17 3.09 1.06
C PRO A 261 17.89 2.61 1.73
N VAL A 262 17.64 1.31 1.71
CA VAL A 262 16.60 0.67 2.53
C VAL A 262 17.30 0.12 3.76
N SER A 263 17.21 0.89 4.84
CA SER A 263 17.92 0.68 6.11
C SER A 263 17.63 -0.64 6.82
N ASN A 264 16.45 -1.24 6.62
CA ASN A 264 16.04 -2.49 7.25
C ASN A 264 14.84 -3.12 6.52
N TRP A 265 14.54 -4.39 6.82
CA TRP A 265 13.43 -5.11 6.18
C TRP A 265 12.05 -4.61 6.61
N TRP A 266 11.95 -3.73 7.61
CA TRP A 266 10.69 -3.20 8.16
C TRP A 266 10.49 -1.69 7.95
N SER A 267 11.31 -1.01 7.13
CA SER A 267 11.18 0.44 6.94
C SER A 267 10.13 0.75 5.87
N ALA A 268 9.24 1.71 6.14
CA ALA A 268 8.17 2.12 5.21
C ALA A 268 8.57 3.32 4.34
N GLU A 269 9.70 3.97 4.64
CA GLU A 269 9.96 5.37 4.28
C GLU A 269 10.35 5.63 2.82
N HIS A 270 10.35 4.59 1.98
CA HIS A 270 10.90 4.69 0.62
C HIS A 270 9.96 4.19 -0.47
N SER A 271 8.64 4.32 -0.30
CA SER A 271 7.74 4.19 -1.45
C SER A 271 7.94 5.38 -2.41
N PRO A 272 8.37 5.17 -3.67
CA PRO A 272 8.60 6.26 -4.62
C PRO A 272 7.36 7.13 -4.80
N ALA A 273 6.18 6.51 -4.84
CA ALA A 273 4.91 7.20 -5.00
C ALA A 273 4.64 8.22 -3.87
N VAL A 274 5.08 7.93 -2.64
CA VAL A 274 4.94 8.86 -1.50
C VAL A 274 5.91 10.02 -1.64
N CYS A 275 7.19 9.74 -1.95
CA CYS A 275 8.21 10.78 -2.09
C CYS A 275 7.90 11.78 -3.20
N TRP A 276 7.42 11.29 -4.36
CA TRP A 276 7.10 12.12 -5.50
C TRP A 276 5.90 13.03 -5.25
N ARG A 277 4.82 12.50 -4.62
CA ARG A 277 3.69 13.34 -4.21
C ARG A 277 4.09 14.40 -3.20
N GLY A 278 4.92 14.04 -2.21
CA GLY A 278 5.46 15.00 -1.25
C GLY A 278 6.30 16.11 -1.90
N SER A 279 6.84 15.84 -3.09
CA SER A 279 7.63 16.79 -3.89
C SER A 279 6.78 17.56 -4.93
N GLY A 280 5.44 17.42 -4.89
CA GLY A 280 4.54 18.11 -5.82
C GLY A 280 4.47 17.50 -7.22
N TYR A 281 4.71 16.19 -7.35
CA TYR A 281 4.51 15.47 -8.60
C TYR A 281 3.30 14.55 -8.54
N VAL A 282 2.62 14.44 -9.68
CA VAL A 282 1.58 13.45 -9.95
C VAL A 282 2.23 12.29 -10.71
N LEU A 283 2.15 11.08 -10.14
CA LEU A 283 2.52 9.86 -10.86
C LEU A 283 1.34 9.41 -11.72
N GLN A 284 1.62 9.11 -12.98
CA GLN A 284 0.68 8.56 -13.94
C GLN A 284 1.27 7.36 -14.65
N LEU A 285 0.42 6.49 -15.19
CA LEU A 285 0.80 5.37 -16.05
C LEU A 285 1.87 4.49 -15.39
N ILE A 286 1.61 4.01 -14.16
CA ILE A 286 2.56 3.14 -13.48
C ILE A 286 2.38 1.73 -14.06
N GLU A 287 3.44 1.19 -14.65
CA GLU A 287 3.44 -0.13 -15.25
C GLU A 287 4.71 -0.92 -14.89
N GLU A 288 4.59 -2.24 -14.93
CA GLU A 288 5.75 -3.12 -14.89
C GLU A 288 6.44 -3.12 -16.25
N SER A 289 7.77 -3.02 -16.22
CA SER A 289 8.61 -2.93 -17.40
C SER A 289 9.94 -3.64 -17.13
N HIS A 290 10.85 -3.56 -18.09
CA HIS A 290 12.20 -4.09 -17.97
C HIS A 290 13.24 -3.00 -18.25
N TRP A 291 14.21 -2.88 -17.36
CA TRP A 291 15.41 -2.08 -17.55
C TRP A 291 16.60 -3.03 -17.72
N ARG A 292 17.23 -3.04 -18.91
CA ARG A 292 18.31 -3.97 -19.25
C ARG A 292 17.92 -5.44 -19.00
N GLY A 293 16.70 -5.83 -19.38
CA GLY A 293 16.18 -7.19 -19.18
C GLY A 293 15.81 -7.55 -17.74
N ARG A 294 15.89 -6.61 -16.78
CA ARG A 294 15.53 -6.85 -15.37
C ARG A 294 14.25 -6.10 -15.00
N PRO A 295 13.41 -6.64 -14.12
CA PRO A 295 12.11 -6.04 -13.81
C PRO A 295 12.28 -4.68 -13.15
N CYS A 296 11.53 -3.69 -13.61
CA CYS A 296 11.43 -2.36 -13.02
C CYS A 296 9.99 -1.85 -13.14
N TYR A 297 9.63 -0.87 -12.32
CA TYR A 297 8.44 -0.06 -12.59
C TYR A 297 8.83 1.10 -13.48
N ARG A 298 7.90 1.50 -14.37
CA ARG A 298 7.96 2.71 -15.18
C ARG A 298 6.74 3.57 -14.85
N ALA A 299 6.91 4.90 -14.79
CA ALA A 299 5.82 5.85 -14.69
C ALA A 299 6.14 7.17 -15.39
N VAL A 300 5.11 7.97 -15.60
CA VAL A 300 5.20 9.37 -16.02
C VAL A 300 5.00 10.26 -14.81
N LEU A 301 5.90 11.22 -14.62
CA LEU A 301 5.82 12.26 -13.61
C LEU A 301 5.47 13.58 -14.28
N GLN A 302 4.45 14.26 -13.75
CA GLN A 302 4.11 15.63 -14.13
C GLN A 302 4.02 16.47 -12.88
N LYS A 303 4.47 17.73 -12.95
CA LYS A 303 4.44 18.62 -11.79
C LYS A 303 2.99 19.02 -11.54
N SER A 304 2.52 19.03 -10.30
CA SER A 304 1.16 19.46 -10.02
C SER A 304 1.02 20.97 -10.19
N ASP A 305 -0.09 21.43 -10.77
CA ASP A 305 -0.38 22.87 -10.82
C ASP A 305 -0.58 23.44 -9.39
N PRO A 306 -0.11 24.65 -9.09
CA PRO A 306 -0.21 25.22 -7.75
C PRO A 306 -1.66 25.25 -7.24
N GLY A 307 -1.91 24.62 -6.10
CA GLY A 307 -3.25 24.56 -5.49
C GLY A 307 -4.17 23.46 -6.03
N THR A 308 -3.72 22.64 -6.99
CA THR A 308 -4.47 21.48 -7.47
C THR A 308 -3.60 20.21 -7.45
N GLN A 309 -4.21 19.03 -7.42
CA GLN A 309 -3.50 17.76 -7.68
C GLN A 309 -3.53 17.37 -9.16
N GLN A 310 -3.84 18.32 -10.04
CA GLN A 310 -3.89 18.09 -11.48
C GLN A 310 -2.48 18.16 -12.08
N PRO A 311 -2.18 17.31 -13.07
CA PRO A 311 -0.88 17.27 -13.73
C PRO A 311 -0.69 18.51 -14.64
N GLY A 312 0.48 19.13 -14.56
CA GLY A 312 0.88 20.29 -15.35
C GLY A 312 2.37 20.23 -15.75
N GLY A 313 2.71 20.99 -16.79
CA GLY A 313 4.09 21.13 -17.27
C GLY A 313 4.66 19.91 -17.99
N SER A 314 5.99 19.87 -18.12
CA SER A 314 6.71 18.87 -18.91
C SER A 314 6.67 17.49 -18.27
N ALA A 315 6.35 16.46 -19.06
CA ALA A 315 6.40 15.07 -18.62
C ALA A 315 7.85 14.59 -18.43
N LEU A 316 8.13 13.99 -17.27
CA LEU A 316 9.34 13.24 -16.99
C LEU A 316 9.00 11.75 -16.96
N TYR A 317 9.94 10.91 -17.37
CA TYR A 317 9.81 9.46 -17.31
C TYR A 317 10.67 8.96 -16.17
N THR A 318 10.08 8.18 -15.27
CA THR A 318 10.80 7.63 -14.12
C THR A 318 10.71 6.11 -14.12
N TYR A 319 11.82 5.48 -13.77
CA TYR A 319 11.95 4.05 -13.56
C TYR A 319 12.41 3.81 -12.14
N TRP A 320 11.92 2.75 -11.49
CA TRP A 320 12.45 2.37 -10.19
C TRP A 320 12.40 0.88 -9.91
N TRP A 321 13.32 0.44 -9.07
CA TRP A 321 13.45 -0.93 -8.58
C TRP A 321 14.27 -0.95 -7.29
N PHE A 322 14.27 -2.08 -6.60
CA PHE A 322 15.14 -2.35 -5.47
C PHE A 322 16.34 -3.17 -5.94
N SER A 323 17.55 -2.78 -5.55
CA SER A 323 18.79 -3.49 -5.87
C SER A 323 19.72 -3.58 -4.67
N ASN A 324 20.32 -4.73 -4.44
CA ASN A 324 21.44 -4.89 -3.51
C ASN A 324 22.77 -5.10 -4.28
N GLY A 325 22.87 -4.60 -5.52
CA GLY A 325 24.03 -4.75 -6.39
C GLY A 325 24.22 -6.16 -6.98
N ARG A 326 23.63 -7.19 -6.38
CA ARG A 326 23.64 -8.57 -6.90
C ARG A 326 22.34 -8.92 -7.59
N GLU A 327 21.23 -8.51 -6.99
CA GLU A 327 19.87 -8.83 -7.42
C GLU A 327 19.05 -7.57 -7.60
N GLN A 328 18.09 -7.62 -8.52
CA GLN A 328 17.12 -6.57 -8.77
C GLN A 328 15.71 -7.13 -8.62
N THR A 329 14.83 -6.39 -7.95
CA THR A 329 13.42 -6.75 -7.83
C THR A 329 12.52 -5.52 -7.72
N ILE A 330 11.28 -5.67 -8.15
CA ILE A 330 10.20 -4.70 -7.93
C ILE A 330 9.30 -5.09 -6.75
N SER A 331 9.43 -6.32 -6.25
CA SER A 331 8.59 -6.83 -5.17
C SER A 331 9.13 -6.42 -3.81
N GLN A 332 8.33 -5.64 -3.08
CA GLN A 332 8.68 -5.25 -1.71
C GLN A 332 8.72 -6.45 -0.77
N ILE A 333 7.81 -7.40 -0.95
CA ILE A 333 7.78 -8.64 -0.17
C ILE A 333 9.07 -9.43 -0.40
N ALA A 334 9.49 -9.59 -1.66
CA ALA A 334 10.65 -10.40 -1.99
C ALA A 334 11.95 -9.86 -1.38
N PHE A 335 12.25 -8.57 -1.53
CA PHE A 335 13.50 -8.03 -0.97
C PHE A 335 13.48 -8.04 0.56
N ARG A 336 12.34 -7.70 1.19
CA ARG A 336 12.21 -7.70 2.66
C ARG A 336 12.39 -9.10 3.23
N TRP A 337 11.79 -10.10 2.58
CA TRP A 337 11.98 -11.49 2.97
C TRP A 337 13.44 -11.91 2.87
N LYS A 338 14.13 -11.55 1.77
CA LYS A 338 15.56 -11.83 1.62
C LYS A 338 16.41 -11.14 2.69
N MET A 339 16.16 -9.87 2.98
CA MET A 339 16.86 -9.13 4.05
C MET A 339 16.60 -9.75 5.43
N LEU A 340 15.37 -10.19 5.71
CA LEU A 340 15.03 -10.90 6.95
C LEU A 340 15.86 -12.17 7.13
N TRP A 341 16.22 -12.85 6.03
CA TRP A 341 17.07 -14.04 6.01
C TRP A 341 18.57 -13.73 5.82
N GLY A 342 18.99 -12.49 5.98
CA GLY A 342 20.41 -12.09 6.01
C GLY A 342 21.01 -11.72 4.64
N ALA A 343 20.21 -11.49 3.61
CA ALA A 343 20.70 -10.88 2.38
C ALA A 343 21.20 -9.44 2.64
N PRO A 344 22.16 -8.92 1.84
CA PRO A 344 22.59 -7.53 1.95
C PRO A 344 21.43 -6.54 1.78
N ASP A 345 21.58 -5.37 2.39
CA ASP A 345 20.58 -4.30 2.32
C ASP A 345 20.24 -3.93 0.87
N TYR A 346 18.99 -3.59 0.64
CA TYR A 346 18.56 -3.13 -0.67
C TYR A 346 18.66 -1.61 -0.75
N VAL A 347 18.81 -1.10 -1.97
CA VAL A 347 18.77 0.31 -2.33
C VAL A 347 17.63 0.47 -3.31
N LEU A 348 16.73 1.42 -3.03
CA LEU A 348 15.79 1.88 -4.03
C LEU A 348 16.57 2.73 -5.06
N VAL A 349 16.61 2.23 -6.29
CA VAL A 349 17.15 2.94 -7.44
C VAL A 349 15.99 3.63 -8.14
N ASN A 350 16.06 4.95 -8.29
CA ASN A 350 15.12 5.70 -9.09
C ASN A 350 15.88 6.43 -10.20
N VAL A 351 15.49 6.20 -11.45
CA VAL A 351 16.09 6.82 -12.63
C VAL A 351 15.03 7.67 -13.31
N THR A 352 15.23 8.97 -13.35
CA THR A 352 14.33 9.93 -13.98
C THR A 352 15.03 10.58 -15.16
N MET A 353 14.30 10.70 -16.27
CA MET A 353 14.77 11.32 -17.51
C MET A 353 13.71 12.23 -18.08
N ASP A 354 14.14 13.22 -18.86
CA ASP A 354 13.22 14.05 -19.64
C ASP A 354 12.71 13.28 -20.87
N GLY A 355 11.79 13.90 -21.62
CA GLY A 355 11.22 13.29 -22.82
C GLY A 355 12.22 12.95 -23.92
N SER A 356 13.42 13.54 -23.91
CA SER A 356 14.49 13.27 -24.88
C SER A 356 15.28 12.01 -24.54
N GLY A 357 15.39 11.66 -23.25
CA GLY A 357 16.10 10.46 -22.77
C GLY A 357 15.40 9.13 -23.08
N ARG A 358 14.13 9.16 -23.49
CA ARG A 358 13.31 7.98 -23.83
C ARG A 358 13.91 7.15 -24.98
N GLN A 359 14.57 7.79 -25.94
CA GLN A 359 15.15 7.11 -27.11
C GLN A 359 16.44 6.34 -26.77
N ILE A 360 17.19 6.76 -25.75
CA ILE A 360 18.48 6.15 -25.39
C ILE A 360 18.29 4.95 -24.46
N ALA A 361 17.31 5.00 -23.55
CA ALA A 361 17.04 3.91 -22.61
C ALA A 361 16.47 2.63 -23.27
N LEU A 362 15.73 2.79 -24.37
CA LEU A 362 15.19 1.67 -25.16
C LEU A 362 16.22 1.04 -26.10
N ASN A 363 17.31 1.76 -26.40
CA ASN A 363 18.33 1.36 -27.38
C ASN A 363 19.66 0.90 -26.75
N ALA A 364 19.79 0.85 -25.42
CA ALA A 364 20.99 0.31 -24.78
C ALA A 364 21.03 -1.22 -24.97
N PRO A 365 21.97 -1.77 -25.77
CA PRO A 365 21.98 -3.20 -26.08
C PRO A 365 22.23 -4.05 -24.84
N LEU A 366 21.51 -5.17 -24.74
CA LEU A 366 21.96 -6.34 -23.99
C LEU A 366 23.17 -6.92 -24.76
N SER A 367 24.31 -7.09 -24.06
CA SER A 367 25.60 -7.63 -24.54
C SER A 367 26.53 -6.69 -25.32
N ALA A 368 27.62 -6.30 -24.65
CA ALA A 368 29.02 -6.39 -25.14
C ALA A 368 29.98 -5.84 -24.06
N ALA A 369 30.11 -6.58 -22.96
CA ALA A 369 31.25 -6.46 -22.04
C ALA A 369 31.46 -7.85 -21.44
N GLY A 370 32.03 -8.72 -22.27
CA GLY A 370 32.19 -10.14 -22.05
C GLY A 370 32.89 -10.78 -23.25
N GLU A 371 34.02 -10.21 -23.64
CA GLU A 371 35.23 -10.91 -24.08
C GLU A 371 36.43 -10.22 -23.43
#